data_AF-A0A952L561-F1
#
_entry.id   AF-A0A952L561-F1
#
_cell.length_a   1.000
_cell.length_b   1.000
_cell.length_c   1.000
_cell.angle_alpha   90.00
_cell.angle_beta   90.00
_cell.angle_gamma   90.00
#
_symmetry.space_group_name_H-M   'P 1'
#
loop_
_entity.id
_entity.type
_entity.pdbx_description
1 polymer ?
#
loop_
_entity_poly.entity_id
_entity_poly.type
_entity_poly.pdbx_seq_one_letter_code
_entity_poly.pdbx_strand_id
1 'polypeptide(L)'
;MKVAVINFSGNVGKTTIARHLLLPRIPGAKLISVESINAGEAGTKSLRGRQFAVLQEYLQAVESTVVDVGASNVEDLLALMDRYRGSHEDFDHYVVPA
;
A
#
# COMPACT_ATOMS: atom_id res chain seq x y z
N MET A 1 -10.06 -8.51 5.10
CA MET A 1 -8.65 -8.44 5.53
C MET A 1 -7.85 -7.54 4.59
N LYS A 2 -7.38 -6.41 5.11
CA LYS A 2 -6.64 -5.33 4.42
C LYS A 2 -5.20 -5.33 4.89
N VAL A 3 -4.26 -5.70 4.01
CA VAL A 3 -2.85 -5.91 4.38
C VAL A 3 -1.96 -4.95 3.60
N ALA A 4 -1.09 -4.21 4.30
CA ALA A 4 0.02 -3.47 3.69
C ALA A 4 1.30 -4.31 3.72
N VAL A 5 1.96 -4.46 2.58
CA VAL A 5 3.32 -5.04 2.49
C VAL A 5 4.29 -3.89 2.28
N ILE A 6 5.12 -3.61 3.28
CA ILE A 6 5.89 -2.37 3.38
C ILE A 6 7.31 -2.62 3.90
N ASN A 7 8.30 -1.99 3.26
CA ASN A 7 9.70 -1.95 3.71
C ASN A 7 10.46 -0.90 2.88
N PHE A 8 11.26 -0.08 3.56
CA PHE A 8 12.16 0.93 2.97
C PHE A 8 13.17 0.33 1.99
N SER A 9 13.55 -0.94 2.14
CA SER A 9 14.51 -1.61 1.27
C SER A 9 13.87 -2.10 -0.03
N GLY A 10 14.49 -1.80 -1.17
CA GLY A 10 14.16 -2.41 -2.45
C GLY A 10 14.52 -3.90 -2.48
N ASN A 11 13.88 -4.68 -3.36
CA ASN A 11 14.20 -6.08 -3.63
C ASN A 11 14.14 -7.08 -2.43
N VAL A 12 13.47 -6.72 -1.33
CA VAL A 12 13.22 -7.62 -0.17
C VAL A 12 12.01 -8.55 -0.34
N GLY A 13 11.55 -8.75 -1.57
CA GLY A 13 10.43 -9.65 -1.85
C GLY A 13 9.02 -9.11 -1.56
N LYS A 14 8.83 -7.79 -1.35
CA LYS A 14 7.50 -7.17 -1.13
C LYS A 14 6.47 -7.59 -2.18
N THR A 15 6.75 -7.36 -3.46
CA THR A 15 5.85 -7.73 -4.56
C THR A 15 5.64 -9.24 -4.66
N THR A 16 6.65 -10.04 -4.36
CA THR A 16 6.52 -11.50 -4.32
C THR A 16 5.55 -11.94 -3.23
N ILE A 17 5.70 -11.41 -2.02
CA ILE A 17 4.80 -11.68 -0.89
C ILE A 17 3.39 -11.17 -1.20
N ALA A 18 3.25 -9.93 -1.67
CA ALA A 18 1.95 -9.36 -1.97
C ALA A 18 1.19 -10.16 -3.05
N ARG A 19 1.83 -10.41 -4.20
CA ARG A 19 1.20 -11.02 -5.37
C ARG A 19 1.10 -12.54 -5.29
N HIS A 20 2.12 -13.22 -4.80
CA HIS A 20 2.22 -14.68 -4.91
C HIS A 20 2.02 -15.41 -3.57
N LEU A 21 2.15 -14.72 -2.44
CA LEU A 21 1.84 -15.30 -1.13
C LEU A 21 0.44 -14.89 -0.66
N LEU A 22 0.19 -13.60 -0.47
CA LEU A 22 -1.00 -13.07 0.20
C LEU A 22 -2.23 -13.04 -0.71
N LEU A 23 -2.14 -12.41 -1.89
CA LEU A 23 -3.27 -12.26 -2.81
C LEU A 23 -4.03 -13.57 -3.10
N PRO A 24 -3.39 -14.71 -3.44
CA PRO A 24 -4.11 -15.96 -3.71
C PRO A 24 -4.70 -16.62 -2.45
N ARG A 25 -4.32 -16.16 -1.25
CA ARG A 25 -4.72 -16.75 0.05
C ARG A 25 -5.75 -15.91 0.79
N ILE A 26 -6.03 -14.68 0.35
CA ILE A 26 -7.04 -13.82 0.94
C ILE A 26 -8.24 -13.74 -0.02
N PRO A 27 -9.35 -14.42 0.26
CA PRO A 27 -10.52 -14.43 -0.61
C PRO A 27 -11.04 -13.01 -0.90
N GLY A 28 -11.32 -12.74 -2.19
CA GLY A 28 -11.87 -11.47 -2.65
C GLY A 28 -10.89 -10.29 -2.62
N ALA A 29 -9.63 -10.48 -2.22
CA ALA A 29 -8.65 -9.42 -2.21
C ALA A 29 -8.29 -8.96 -3.63
N LYS A 30 -8.13 -7.64 -3.79
CA LYS A 30 -7.47 -7.03 -4.94
C LYS A 30 -6.04 -6.65 -4.58
N LEU A 31 -5.16 -6.60 -5.57
CA LEU A 31 -3.79 -6.10 -5.39
C LEU A 31 -3.74 -4.63 -5.83
N ILE A 32 -3.32 -3.76 -4.93
CA ILE A 32 -3.01 -2.36 -5.21
C ILE A 32 -1.50 -2.18 -5.10
N SER A 33 -0.87 -1.57 -6.10
CA SER A 33 0.53 -1.15 -6.01
C SER A 33 0.60 0.36 -5.88
N VAL A 34 1.19 0.85 -4.78
CA VAL A 34 1.36 2.30 -4.55
C VAL A 34 2.30 2.92 -5.59
N GLU A 35 3.21 2.13 -6.17
CA GLU A 35 4.07 2.57 -7.26
C GLU A 35 3.28 2.79 -8.57
N SER A 36 2.29 1.94 -8.85
CA SER A 36 1.43 2.07 -10.04
C SER A 36 0.43 3.22 -9.97
N ILE A 37 0.02 3.64 -8.76
CA ILE A 37 -0.83 4.82 -8.55
C ILE A 37 -0.11 6.09 -9.05
N ASN A 38 1.22 6.11 -9.03
CA ASN A 38 2.05 7.22 -9.49
C ASN A 38 2.37 7.18 -10.99
N ALA A 39 2.20 6.05 -11.67
CA ALA A 39 2.61 5.89 -13.08
C ALA A 39 1.68 6.61 -14.08
N GLY A 40 0.45 6.95 -13.69
CA GLY A 40 -0.51 7.67 -14.53
C GLY A 40 -0.28 9.19 -14.63
N GLU A 41 0.49 9.77 -13.70
CA GLU A 41 0.87 11.18 -13.72
C GLU A 41 2.35 11.29 -14.13
N ALA A 42 2.60 11.55 -15.42
CA ALA A 42 3.95 11.66 -15.97
C ALA A 42 4.83 12.60 -15.11
N GLY A 43 5.80 12.04 -14.39
CA GLY A 43 6.92 12.78 -13.79
C GLY A 43 7.05 12.74 -12.26
N THR A 44 6.14 12.16 -11.48
CA THR A 44 6.27 12.18 -10.01
C THR A 44 6.32 10.77 -9.40
N LYS A 45 7.44 10.40 -8.77
CA LYS A 45 7.61 9.11 -8.06
C LYS A 45 7.07 9.10 -6.62
N SER A 46 6.56 10.24 -6.16
CA SER A 46 6.11 10.49 -4.79
C SER A 46 4.59 10.36 -4.67
N LEU A 47 4.13 9.75 -3.58
CA LEU A 47 2.71 9.63 -3.26
C LEU A 47 2.16 10.98 -2.81
N ARG A 48 1.20 11.54 -3.55
CA ARG A 48 0.56 12.82 -3.21
C ARG A 48 -0.58 12.60 -2.22
N GLY A 49 -0.88 13.63 -1.42
CA GLY A 49 -2.00 13.59 -0.46
C GLY A 49 -3.35 13.25 -1.09
N ARG A 50 -3.61 13.69 -2.33
CA ARG A 50 -4.84 13.31 -3.07
C ARG A 50 -4.90 11.81 -3.37
N GLN A 51 -3.80 11.22 -3.82
CA GLN A 51 -3.73 9.78 -4.11
C GLN A 51 -3.88 8.96 -2.82
N PHE A 52 -3.31 9.44 -1.72
CA PHE A 52 -3.49 8.83 -0.42
C PHE A 52 -4.93 8.90 0.08
N ALA A 53 -5.61 10.05 -0.07
CA ALA A 53 -7.04 10.16 0.26
C ALA A 53 -7.89 9.15 -0.53
N VAL A 54 -7.61 8.99 -1.84
CA VAL A 54 -8.28 7.98 -2.69
C VAL A 54 -7.99 6.55 -2.19
N LEU A 55 -6.76 6.26 -1.76
CA LEU A 55 -6.42 4.97 -1.16
C LEU A 55 -7.21 4.73 0.14
N GLN A 56 -7.34 5.73 1.00
CA GLN A 56 -8.11 5.61 2.24
C GLN A 56 -9.59 5.38 1.98
N GLU A 57 -10.21 6.18 1.11
CA GLU A 57 -11.61 5.99 0.70
C GLU A 57 -11.83 4.58 0.15
N TYR A 58 -10.89 4.08 -0.66
CA TYR A 58 -10.93 2.71 -1.14
C TYR A 58 -10.84 1.68 -0.01
N LEU A 59 -9.91 1.84 0.94
CA LEU A 59 -9.72 0.92 2.07
C LEU A 59 -10.94 0.89 3.02
N GLN A 60 -11.72 1.96 3.08
CA GLN A 60 -12.97 2.00 3.83
C GLN A 60 -14.11 1.28 3.09
N ALA A 61 -14.07 1.25 1.76
CA ALA A 61 -15.13 0.67 0.93
C ALA A 61 -14.98 -0.84 0.67
N VAL A 62 -13.80 -1.42 0.93
CA VAL A 62 -13.52 -2.84 0.64
C VAL A 62 -13.31 -3.67 1.89
N GLU A 63 -13.78 -4.91 1.85
CA GLU A 63 -13.55 -5.87 2.94
C GLU A 63 -12.12 -6.43 2.92
N SER A 64 -11.57 -6.70 1.72
CA SER A 64 -10.27 -7.36 1.56
C SER A 64 -9.41 -6.73 0.46
N THR A 65 -8.13 -6.50 0.75
CA THR A 65 -7.16 -6.00 -0.23
C THR A 65 -5.73 -6.27 0.24
N VAL A 66 -4.80 -6.31 -0.72
CA VAL A 66 -3.36 -6.35 -0.46
C VAL A 66 -2.74 -5.12 -1.13
N VAL A 67 -2.05 -4.29 -0.35
CA VAL A 67 -1.37 -3.08 -0.81
C VAL A 67 0.13 -3.34 -0.81
N ASP A 68 0.72 -3.42 -2.00
CA ASP A 68 2.16 -3.51 -2.23
C ASP A 68 2.77 -2.10 -2.27
N VAL A 69 3.50 -1.73 -1.23
CA VAL A 69 4.12 -0.40 -1.11
C VAL A 69 5.53 -0.46 -1.64
N GLY A 70 5.76 0.19 -2.79
CA GLY A 70 7.11 0.34 -3.37
C GLY A 70 8.05 1.06 -2.40
N ALA A 71 9.32 0.67 -2.38
CA ALA A 71 10.33 1.20 -1.45
C ALA A 71 10.43 2.74 -1.50
N SER A 72 10.34 3.33 -2.70
CA SER A 72 10.41 4.78 -2.90
C SER A 72 9.19 5.56 -2.41
N ASN A 73 8.12 4.88 -1.98
CA ASN A 73 6.88 5.51 -1.52
C ASN A 73 6.64 5.33 -0.02
N VAL A 74 7.46 4.54 0.66
CA VAL A 74 7.28 4.21 2.09
C VAL A 74 7.33 5.47 2.95
N GLU A 75 8.32 6.32 2.72
CA GLU A 75 8.51 7.54 3.51
C GLU A 75 7.33 8.51 3.33
N ASP A 76 6.93 8.76 2.09
CA ASP A 76 5.76 9.61 1.78
C ASP A 76 4.47 9.04 2.37
N LEU A 77 4.25 7.72 2.26
CA LEU A 77 3.09 7.05 2.83
C LEU A 77 3.04 7.24 4.35
N LEU A 78 4.14 7.00 5.06
CA LEU A 78 4.20 7.16 6.52
C LEU A 78 4.02 8.62 6.93
N ALA A 79 4.62 9.57 6.19
CA ALA A 79 4.44 11.00 6.45
C ALA A 79 3.01 11.50 6.18
N LEU A 80 2.28 10.85 5.28
CA LEU A 80 0.85 11.10 5.09
C LEU A 80 0.05 10.44 6.21
N MET A 81 0.37 9.21 6.61
CA MET A 81 -0.32 8.54 7.70
C MET A 81 -0.19 9.28 9.05
N ASP A 82 0.94 9.95 9.29
CA ASP A 82 1.12 10.82 10.46
C ASP A 82 0.21 12.07 10.40
N ARG A 83 0.06 12.66 9.20
CA ARG A 83 -0.80 13.83 8.97
C ARG A 83 -2.30 13.50 9.07
N TYR A 84 -2.70 12.35 8.54
CA TYR A 84 -4.09 11.87 8.55
C TYR A 84 -4.32 10.93 9.72
N ARG A 85 -4.57 11.50 10.92
CA ARG A 85 -4.76 10.72 12.15
C ARG A 85 -5.74 9.56 11.98
N GLY A 86 -5.35 8.39 12.46
CA GLY A 86 -6.14 7.15 12.38
C GLY A 86 -6.02 6.39 11.05
N SER A 87 -5.39 6.95 10.01
CA SER A 87 -5.27 6.27 8.71
C SER A 87 -4.51 4.94 8.76
N HIS A 88 -3.67 4.75 9.77
CA HIS A 88 -2.94 3.52 9.97
C HIS A 88 -3.85 2.36 10.42
N GLU A 89 -5.03 2.66 10.94
CA GLU A 89 -6.06 1.69 11.33
C GLU A 89 -6.92 1.26 10.13
N ASP A 90 -6.80 1.92 8.96
CA ASP A 90 -7.46 1.48 7.73
C ASP A 90 -6.93 0.11 7.25
N PHE A 91 -5.77 -0.31 7.74
CA PHE A 91 -5.14 -1.62 7.52
C PHE A 91 -5.29 -2.53 8.74
N ASP A 92 -5.60 -3.80 8.49
CA ASP A 92 -5.67 -4.83 9.54
C ASP A 92 -4.27 -5.32 9.93
N HIS A 93 -3.35 -5.41 8.95
CA HIS A 93 -2.00 -5.91 9.14
C HIS A 93 -0.95 -5.17 8.30
N TYR A 94 0.25 -5.06 8.88
CA TYR A 94 1.47 -4.65 8.18
C TYR A 94 2.44 -5.82 8.13
N VAL A 95 2.86 -6.18 6.91
CA VAL A 95 3.89 -7.19 6.67
C VAL A 95 5.17 -6.46 6.27
N VAL A 96 6.22 -6.65 7.07
CA VAL A 96 7.56 -6.07 6.85
C VAL A 96 8.54 -7.22 6.57
N PRO A 97 8.84 -7.53 5.30
CA PRO A 97 9.82 -8.55 4.95
C PRO A 97 11.22 -8.17 5.44
N ALA A 98 12.09 -9.15 5.68
CA ALA A 98 13.50 -8.91 6.06
C ALA A 98 14.35 -8.49 4.85
#